data_AF-A0A7G8H4L2-F1
#
_entry.id   AF-A0A7G8H4L2-F1
#
_cell.length_a   1.000
_cell.length_b   1.000
_cell.length_c   1.000
_cell.angle_alpha   90.00
_cell.angle_beta   90.00
_cell.angle_gamma   90.00
#
_symmetry.space_group_name_H-M   'P 1'
#
loop_
_entity.id
_entity.type
_entity.pdbx_description
1 polymer ?
#
loop_
_entity_poly.entity_id
_entity_poly.type
_entity_poly.pdbx_seq_one_letter_code
_entity_poly.pdbx_strand_id
1 'polypeptide(L)' 'MRSLKLEYKTTCDALRNWPGGPAEEQEFLEYKKQELFRALLEHTFHDDPV' A
#
# COMPACT_ATOMS: atom_id res chain seq x y z
N MET A 1 9.32 9.05 1.04
CA MET A 1 9.63 7.86 0.21
C MET A 1 9.91 6.55 0.98
N ARG A 2 10.94 6.44 1.84
CA ARG A 2 11.26 5.16 2.53
C ARG A 2 10.11 4.62 3.40
N SER A 3 9.47 5.48 4.19
CA SER A 3 8.33 5.10 5.05
C SER A 3 7.13 4.63 4.24
N LEU A 4 6.82 5.31 3.13
CA LEU A 4 5.72 4.94 2.24
C LEU A 4 5.95 3.58 1.57
N LYS A 5 7.18 3.30 1.11
CA LYS A 5 7.57 1.99 0.57
C LYS A 5 7.47 0.88 1.61
N LEU A 6 7.87 1.16 2.85
CA LEU A 6 7.75 0.21 3.95
C LEU A 6 6.29 -0.08 4.27
N GLU A 7 5.45 0.95 4.36
CA GLU A 7 4.03 0.80 4.66
C GLU A 7 3.31 -0.02 3.58
N TYR A 8 3.55 0.29 2.30
CA TYR A 8 3.02 -0.50 1.18
C TYR A 8 3.43 -1.97 1.26
N LYS A 9 4.71 -2.24 1.53
CA LYS A 9 5.21 -3.60 1.70
C LYS A 9 4.49 -4.32 2.85
N THR A 10 4.40 -3.69 4.02
CA THR A 10 3.77 -4.31 5.19
C THR A 10 2.27 -4.55 4.99
N THR A 11 1.57 -3.68 4.26
CA THR A 11 0.16 -3.90 3.90
C THR A 11 0.01 -5.10 2.94
N CYS A 12 0.88 -5.23 1.94
CA CYS A 12 0.91 -6.40 1.07
C CYS A 12 1.23 -7.69 1.83
N ASP A 13 2.17 -7.66 2.77
CA ASP A 13 2.53 -8.81 3.59
C ASP A 13 1.37 -9.20 4.53
N ALA A 14 0.64 -8.23 5.09
CA ALA A 14 -0.53 -8.48 5.93
C ALA A 14 -1.68 -9.13 5.14
N LEU A 15 -1.96 -8.66 3.92
CA LEU A 15 -2.98 -9.25 3.04
C LEU A 15 -2.58 -10.66 2.58
N ARG A 16 -1.30 -10.88 2.23
CA ARG A 16 -0.81 -12.19 1.78
C ARG A 16 -0.89 -13.24 2.89
N ASN A 17 -0.56 -12.84 4.12
CA ASN A 17 -0.53 -13.74 5.28
C ASN A 17 -1.78 -13.57 6.14
N TRP A 18 -2.90 -13.16 5.55
CA TRP A 18 -4.12 -12.88 6.29
C TRP A 18 -4.59 -14.14 7.04
N PRO A 19 -4.64 -14.12 8.38
CA PRO A 19 -4.96 -15.32 9.16
C PRO A 19 -6.46 -15.65 9.16
N GLY A 20 -7.27 -14.87 8.43
CA GLY A 20 -8.72 -14.79 8.64
C GLY A 20 -9.05 -13.72 9.69
N GLY A 21 -10.25 -13.16 9.61
CA GLY A 21 -10.68 -12.04 10.45
C GLY A 21 -11.91 -11.35 9.88
N PRO A 22 -12.29 -10.19 10.43
CA PRO A 22 -13.40 -9.39 9.92
C PRO A 22 -13.18 -9.00 8.46
N ALA A 23 -14.22 -9.14 7.63
CA ALA A 23 -14.15 -8.75 6.22
C ALA A 23 -13.82 -7.27 6.05
N GLU A 24 -14.36 -6.41 6.92
CA GLU A 24 -14.13 -4.96 6.92
C GLU A 24 -12.65 -4.60 7.11
N GLU A 25 -11.91 -5.35 7.94
CA GLU A 25 -10.47 -5.11 8.13
C GLU A 25 -9.67 -5.51 6.88
N GLN A 26 -10.05 -6.61 6.23
CA GLN A 26 -9.41 -7.05 4.99
C GLN A 26 -9.70 -6.07 3.85
N GLU A 27 -10.94 -5.59 3.73
CA GLU A 27 -11.34 -4.56 2.76
C GLU A 27 -10.60 -3.24 2.99
N PHE A 28 -10.44 -2.83 4.25
CA PHE A 28 -9.64 -1.66 4.60
C PHE A 28 -8.18 -1.81 4.15
N LEU A 29 -7.57 -2.98 4.36
CA LEU A 29 -6.20 -3.24 3.91
C LEU A 29 -6.08 -3.27 2.38
N GLU A 30 -7.06 -3.84 1.68
CA GLU A 30 -7.14 -3.83 0.21
C GLU A 30 -7.21 -2.39 -0.32
N TYR A 31 -8.09 -1.56 0.27
CA TYR A 31 -8.20 -0.14 -0.07
C TYR A 31 -6.89 0.61 0.20
N LYS A 32 -6.32 0.43 1.40
CA LYS A 32 -5.05 1.06 1.80
C LYS A 32 -3.90 0.70 0.84
N LYS A 33 -3.83 -0.55 0.38
CA LYS A 33 -2.83 -1.00 -0.62
C LYS A 33 -2.92 -0.17 -1.91
N GLN A 34 -4.12 0.11 -2.40
CA GLN A 34 -4.33 0.88 -3.62
C GLN A 34 -3.89 2.34 -3.46
N GLU A 35 -4.28 2.98 -2.35
CA GLU A 35 -3.90 4.37 -2.08
C GLU A 35 -2.38 4.53 -1.90
N LEU A 36 -1.73 3.60 -1.17
CA LEU A 36 -0.28 3.59 -1.01
C LEU A 36 0.44 3.41 -2.34
N PHE A 37 -0.07 2.53 -3.22
CA PHE A 37 0.49 2.35 -4.56
C PHE A 37 0.37 3.62 -5.40
N ARG A 38 -0.80 4.27 -5.38
CA ARG A 38 -1.01 5.54 -6.07
C ARG A 38 -0.05 6.62 -5.59
N ALA A 39 0.11 6.79 -4.27
CA ALA A 39 1.06 7.74 -3.71
C ALA A 39 2.52 7.43 -4.10
N LEU A 40 2.90 6.15 -4.19
CA LEU A 40 4.23 5.75 -4.67
C LEU A 40 4.44 6.10 -6.14
N LEU A 41 3.43 5.90 -6.99
CA LEU A 41 3.49 6.29 -8.39
C LEU A 41 3.60 7.81 -8.53
N GLU A 42 2.76 8.56 -7.83
CA GLU A 42 2.79 10.03 -7.86
C GLU A 42 4.17 10.56 -7.47
N HIS A 43 4.83 10.00 -6.46
CA HIS A 43 6.21 10.36 -6.13
C HIS A 43 7.23 9.92 -7.17
N THR A 44 7.04 8.75 -7.80
CA THR A 44 7.99 8.26 -8.82
C THR A 44 7.94 9.10 -10.09
N PHE A 45 6.74 9.56 -10.49
CA PHE A 45 6.54 10.37 -11.70
C PHE A 45 6.74 11.88 -11.49
N HIS A 46 6.61 12.40 -10.26
CA HIS A 46 6.95 13.81 -9.97
C HIS A 46 8.47 14.08 -9.94
N ASP A 47 9.28 13.04 -9.72
CA ASP A 47 10.74 13.17 -9.66
C ASP A 47 11.42 13.07 -11.04
N ASP A 48 10.67 12.90 -12.14
CA ASP A 48 11.18 12.99 -13.52
C ASP A 48 11.06 14.44 -14.03
N PRO A 49 12.17 15.20 -14.17
CA PRO A 49 12.15 16.46 -14.89
C PRO A 49 12.12 16.16 -16.40
N VAL A 50 11.11 16.67 -17.08
CA VAL A 50 11.11 16.81 -18.55
C VAL A 50 12.19 17.80 -18.98
#